data_AF-A0A9N7ZC78-F1
#
_entry.id   AF-A0A9N7ZC78-F1
#
_cell.length_a   1.000
_cell.length_b   1.000
_cell.length_c   1.000
_cell.angle_alpha   90.00
_cell.angle_beta   90.00
_cell.angle_gamma   90.00
#
_symmetry.space_group_name_H-M   'P 1'
#
loop_
_entity.id
_entity.type
_entity.pdbx_description
1 polymer ?
#
loop_
_entity_poly.entity_id
_entity_poly.type
_entity_poly.pdbx_seq_one_letter_code
_entity_poly.pdbx_strand_id
1 'polypeptide(L)'
;MYVEPRSQLTEFGKQGISSLFSSLKVVRLLRLGRVARKLDHYLEYGAAVLVLLVCVFGLVAHWLACIWYSIGDYEVIDEATNTIKTDSWLYQLALSIGSPYRFNASGSGQWEGGPGKDSLYITSLYFTMTSLTTIGFGNIAPTTDGEKIFSVAMMMVGCNTEASFMIHVPHGPPGSFAWGLLELLCFQA
;
A
#
# COMPACT_ATOMS: atom_id res chain seq x y z
N MET A 1 24.61 -29.54 -9.75
CA MET A 1 24.54 -28.24 -10.43
C MET A 1 24.16 -27.21 -9.38
N TYR A 2 25.13 -26.47 -8.86
CA TYR A 2 24.89 -25.36 -7.94
C TYR A 2 24.37 -24.19 -8.77
N VAL A 3 23.07 -23.92 -8.66
CA VAL A 3 22.46 -22.74 -9.28
C VAL A 3 22.76 -21.55 -8.37
N GLU A 4 23.46 -20.57 -8.92
CA GLU A 4 23.89 -19.37 -8.22
C GLU A 4 22.68 -18.47 -7.86
N PRO A 5 22.45 -18.08 -6.59
CA PRO A 5 21.22 -17.39 -6.15
C PRO A 5 21.09 -15.93 -6.62
N ARG A 6 22.17 -15.33 -7.15
CA ARG A 6 22.24 -13.89 -7.43
C ARG A 6 21.32 -13.42 -8.57
N SER A 7 20.85 -14.32 -9.44
CA SER A 7 20.01 -13.98 -10.59
C SER A 7 18.51 -13.90 -10.27
N GLN A 8 18.01 -14.72 -9.33
CA GLN A 8 16.58 -14.73 -8.94
C GLN A 8 16.19 -13.48 -8.14
N LEU A 9 17.08 -12.99 -7.25
CA LEU A 9 16.87 -11.76 -6.46
C LEU A 9 16.70 -10.50 -7.34
N THR A 10 17.36 -10.45 -8.50
CA THR A 10 17.21 -9.30 -9.42
C THR A 10 15.98 -9.40 -10.31
N GLU A 11 15.52 -10.61 -10.65
CA GLU A 11 14.32 -10.80 -11.47
C GLU A 11 13.02 -10.56 -10.68
N PHE A 12 12.98 -10.92 -9.40
CA PHE A 12 11.79 -10.72 -8.56
C PHE A 12 11.60 -9.26 -8.15
N GLY A 13 12.71 -8.60 -7.76
CA GLY A 13 12.72 -7.15 -7.58
C GLY A 13 12.27 -6.45 -8.86
N LYS A 14 12.77 -6.84 -10.03
CA LYS A 14 12.31 -6.28 -11.31
C LYS A 14 10.80 -6.43 -11.53
N GLN A 15 10.16 -7.54 -11.12
CA GLN A 15 8.71 -7.70 -11.26
C GLN A 15 7.93 -6.70 -10.41
N GLY A 16 8.25 -6.58 -9.12
CA GLY A 16 7.61 -5.60 -8.23
C GLY A 16 7.79 -4.17 -8.72
N ILE A 17 9.02 -3.81 -9.10
CA ILE A 17 9.33 -2.46 -9.58
C ILE A 17 8.70 -2.22 -10.97
N SER A 18 8.60 -3.24 -11.84
CA SER A 18 7.94 -3.12 -13.16
C SER A 18 6.44 -2.85 -13.05
N SER A 19 5.76 -3.44 -12.06
CA SER A 19 4.34 -3.18 -11.77
C SER A 19 4.14 -1.74 -11.31
N LEU A 20 4.98 -1.25 -10.37
CA LEU A 20 5.01 0.15 -9.92
C LEU A 20 5.26 1.12 -11.09
N PHE A 21 6.24 0.84 -11.95
CA PHE A 21 6.54 1.62 -13.16
C PHE A 21 5.41 1.56 -14.21
N SER A 22 4.61 0.49 -14.22
CA SER A 22 3.42 0.43 -15.06
C SER A 22 2.31 1.34 -14.51
N SER A 23 2.12 1.39 -13.19
CA SER A 23 1.18 2.32 -12.54
C SER A 23 1.57 3.80 -12.73
N LEU A 24 2.87 4.10 -12.89
CA LEU A 24 3.36 5.42 -13.33
C LEU A 24 2.83 5.86 -14.71
N LYS A 25 2.38 4.93 -15.57
CA LYS A 25 1.69 5.28 -16.84
C LYS A 25 0.35 5.97 -16.59
N VAL A 26 -0.30 5.73 -15.45
CA VAL A 26 -1.53 6.42 -15.04
C VAL A 26 -1.28 7.91 -14.84
N VAL A 27 -0.09 8.31 -14.36
CA VAL A 27 0.32 9.72 -14.29
C VAL A 27 0.39 10.36 -15.68
N ARG A 28 0.73 9.59 -16.72
CA ARG A 28 0.69 10.08 -18.12
C ARG A 28 -0.76 10.25 -18.60
N LEU A 29 -1.68 9.40 -18.17
CA LEU A 29 -3.12 9.56 -18.44
C LEU A 29 -3.71 10.80 -17.73
N LEU A 30 -3.24 11.15 -16.53
CA LEU A 30 -3.60 12.41 -15.86
C LEU A 30 -3.12 13.65 -16.63
N ARG A 31 -2.06 13.54 -17.45
CA ARG A 31 -1.63 14.62 -18.37
C ARG A 31 -2.58 14.77 -19.56
N LEU A 32 -3.17 13.68 -20.06
CA LEU A 32 -4.26 13.72 -21.03
C LEU A 32 -5.54 14.32 -20.42
N GLY A 33 -5.82 14.03 -19.14
CA GLY A 33 -6.86 14.72 -18.38
C GLY A 33 -6.62 16.22 -18.21
N ARG A 34 -5.38 16.70 -18.27
CA ARG A 34 -5.05 18.15 -18.28
C ARG A 34 -5.43 18.81 -19.63
N VAL A 35 -5.49 18.03 -20.71
CA VAL A 35 -5.99 18.47 -22.03
C VAL A 35 -7.52 18.46 -22.05
N ALA A 36 -8.16 17.44 -21.46
CA ALA A 36 -9.61 17.40 -21.29
C ALA A 36 -10.13 18.53 -20.38
N ARG A 37 -9.42 18.85 -19.30
CA ARG A 37 -9.75 19.96 -18.37
C ARG A 37 -9.64 21.37 -18.95
N LYS A 38 -9.03 21.52 -20.15
CA LYS A 38 -9.07 22.81 -20.86
C LYS A 38 -10.46 23.10 -21.43
N LEU A 39 -11.32 22.07 -21.49
CA LEU A 39 -12.72 22.15 -21.91
C LEU A 39 -13.68 22.42 -20.72
N ASP A 40 -13.38 21.92 -19.52
CA ASP A 40 -14.14 22.18 -18.27
C ASP A 40 -13.94 23.58 -17.68
N HIS A 41 -13.20 24.44 -18.38
CA HIS A 41 -12.80 25.80 -17.96
C HIS A 41 -13.98 26.72 -17.58
N TYR A 42 -15.25 26.33 -17.78
CA TYR A 42 -16.40 27.22 -17.61
C TYR A 42 -17.26 27.02 -16.35
N LEU A 43 -17.26 25.87 -15.64
CA LEU A 43 -18.18 25.67 -14.49
C LEU A 43 -17.64 24.86 -13.28
N GLU A 44 -16.52 24.15 -13.38
CA GLU A 44 -16.23 23.00 -12.47
C GLU A 44 -14.92 23.04 -11.64
N TYR A 45 -14.23 24.18 -11.54
CA TYR A 45 -12.87 24.25 -10.94
C TYR A 45 -12.70 23.59 -9.56
N GLY A 46 -13.71 23.61 -8.68
CA GLY A 46 -13.66 22.93 -7.39
C GLY A 46 -13.75 21.40 -7.49
N ALA A 47 -14.70 20.89 -8.29
CA ALA A 47 -14.93 19.45 -8.45
C ALA A 47 -13.78 18.77 -9.21
N ALA A 48 -13.25 19.41 -10.26
CA ALA A 48 -12.13 18.89 -11.03
C ALA A 48 -10.83 18.77 -10.19
N VAL A 49 -10.63 19.69 -9.25
CA VAL A 49 -9.49 19.63 -8.32
C VAL A 49 -9.70 18.52 -7.30
N LEU A 50 -10.90 18.36 -6.74
CA LEU A 50 -11.24 17.27 -5.82
C LEU A 50 -11.01 15.88 -6.47
N VAL A 51 -11.51 15.67 -7.68
CA VAL A 51 -11.33 14.40 -8.43
C VAL A 51 -9.84 14.14 -8.67
N LEU A 52 -9.06 15.16 -9.03
CA LEU A 52 -7.62 15.01 -9.19
C LEU A 52 -6.92 14.61 -7.89
N LEU A 53 -7.28 15.23 -6.76
CA LEU A 53 -6.71 14.90 -5.45
C LEU A 53 -7.01 13.45 -5.06
N VAL A 54 -8.26 12.98 -5.27
CA VAL A 54 -8.65 11.59 -5.02
C VAL A 54 -7.85 10.61 -5.91
N CYS A 55 -7.68 10.92 -7.20
CA CYS A 55 -6.89 10.08 -8.09
C CYS A 55 -5.41 10.00 -7.68
N VAL A 56 -4.81 11.12 -7.25
CA VAL A 56 -3.42 11.16 -6.78
C VAL A 56 -3.27 10.39 -5.48
N PHE A 57 -4.20 10.55 -4.53
CA PHE A 57 -4.23 9.80 -3.28
C PHE A 57 -4.30 8.29 -3.53
N GLY A 58 -5.22 7.84 -4.39
CA GLY A 58 -5.34 6.42 -4.73
C GLY A 58 -4.09 5.84 -5.41
N LEU A 59 -3.40 6.62 -6.22
CA LEU A 59 -2.14 6.21 -6.84
C LEU A 59 -1.01 6.05 -5.80
N VAL A 60 -0.90 7.00 -4.88
CA VAL A 60 0.08 6.95 -3.77
C VAL A 60 -0.21 5.75 -2.87
N ALA A 61 -1.47 5.52 -2.52
CA ALA A 61 -1.90 4.35 -1.75
C ALA A 61 -1.54 3.04 -2.45
N HIS A 62 -1.77 2.93 -3.76
CA HIS A 62 -1.39 1.74 -4.54
C HIS A 62 0.14 1.52 -4.55
N TRP A 63 0.95 2.57 -4.71
CA TRP A 63 2.40 2.44 -4.68
C TRP A 63 2.90 1.99 -3.32
N LEU A 64 2.44 2.63 -2.25
CA LEU A 64 2.82 2.28 -0.89
C LEU A 64 2.38 0.85 -0.54
N ALA A 65 1.19 0.41 -0.98
CA ALA A 65 0.72 -0.96 -0.80
C ALA A 65 1.60 -1.98 -1.54
N CYS A 66 2.03 -1.67 -2.76
CA CYS A 66 2.94 -2.52 -3.53
C CYS A 66 4.34 -2.60 -2.89
N ILE A 67 4.83 -1.49 -2.31
CA ILE A 67 6.08 -1.49 -1.55
C ILE A 67 5.93 -2.33 -0.27
N TRP A 68 4.82 -2.17 0.46
CA TRP A 68 4.53 -2.96 1.66
C TRP A 68 4.43 -4.46 1.38
N TYR A 69 3.74 -4.83 0.29
CA TYR A 69 3.71 -6.20 -0.21
C TYR A 69 5.12 -6.73 -0.50
N SER A 70 5.95 -5.94 -1.19
CA SER A 70 7.33 -6.32 -1.52
C SER A 70 8.21 -6.48 -0.27
N ILE A 71 7.99 -5.68 0.77
CA ILE A 71 8.70 -5.82 2.05
C ILE A 71 8.29 -7.12 2.75
N GLY A 72 6.99 -7.42 2.81
CA GLY A 72 6.49 -8.65 3.42
C GLY A 72 7.02 -9.90 2.71
N ASP A 73 7.01 -9.91 1.37
CA ASP A 73 7.54 -11.02 0.56
C ASP A 73 9.06 -11.21 0.75
N TYR A 74 9.81 -10.11 0.90
CA TYR A 74 11.25 -10.13 1.16
C TYR A 74 11.61 -10.60 2.58
N GLU A 75 10.80 -10.25 3.59
CA GLU A 75 11.10 -10.60 4.99
C GLU A 75 10.58 -11.97 5.42
N VAL A 76 9.56 -12.54 4.76
CA VAL A 76 8.99 -13.83 5.19
C VAL A 76 9.88 -15.02 4.86
N ILE A 77 10.68 -14.96 3.79
CA ILE A 77 11.63 -16.02 3.42
C ILE A 77 13.03 -15.43 3.42
N ASP A 78 13.74 -15.62 4.53
CA ASP A 78 15.19 -15.37 4.54
C ASP A 78 15.89 -16.53 3.81
N GLU A 79 16.03 -16.41 2.49
CA GLU A 79 16.67 -17.42 1.62
C GLU A 79 18.10 -17.77 2.07
N ALA A 80 18.78 -16.88 2.81
CA ALA A 80 20.13 -17.12 3.29
C ALA A 80 20.17 -18.06 4.50
N THR A 81 19.09 -18.13 5.28
CA THR A 81 19.02 -18.96 6.50
C THR A 81 17.94 -20.05 6.45
N ASN A 82 17.08 -20.07 5.43
CA ASN A 82 15.92 -20.95 5.30
C ASN A 82 14.97 -20.90 6.50
N THR A 83 15.00 -19.83 7.29
CA THR A 83 14.12 -19.62 8.43
C THR A 83 13.01 -18.63 8.06
N ILE A 84 11.77 -18.98 8.37
CA ILE A 84 10.67 -18.01 8.34
C ILE A 84 10.78 -17.14 9.59
N LYS A 85 10.78 -15.82 9.39
CA LYS A 85 10.62 -14.87 10.49
C LYS A 85 9.18 -14.92 10.97
N THR A 86 8.96 -15.58 12.11
CA THR A 86 7.64 -15.72 12.75
C THR A 86 7.06 -14.39 13.22
N ASP A 87 7.89 -13.35 13.31
CA ASP A 87 7.44 -12.06 13.84
C ASP A 87 6.83 -11.17 12.76
N SER A 88 7.08 -11.40 11.45
CA SER A 88 6.60 -10.52 10.38
C SER A 88 5.07 -10.47 10.28
N TRP A 89 4.53 -9.32 9.84
CA TRP A 89 3.09 -9.13 9.62
C TRP A 89 2.49 -10.18 8.68
N LEU A 90 3.27 -10.66 7.70
CA LEU A 90 2.83 -11.65 6.72
C LEU A 90 2.56 -13.02 7.37
N TYR A 91 3.40 -13.39 8.35
CA TYR A 91 3.23 -14.63 9.10
C TYR A 91 1.99 -14.57 10.00
N GLN A 92 1.76 -13.44 10.67
CA GLN A 92 0.54 -13.25 11.48
C GLN A 92 -0.73 -13.28 10.62
N LEU A 93 -0.67 -12.71 9.42
CA LEU A 93 -1.77 -12.79 8.45
C LEU A 93 -2.04 -14.23 7.98
N ALA A 94 -0.99 -15.00 7.71
CA ALA A 94 -1.12 -16.40 7.31
C ALA A 94 -1.85 -17.23 8.37
N LEU A 95 -1.58 -16.95 9.65
CA LEU A 95 -2.29 -17.57 10.78
C LEU A 95 -3.75 -17.15 10.85
N SER A 96 -4.05 -15.87 10.67
CA SER A 96 -5.42 -15.35 10.79
C SER A 96 -6.35 -15.83 9.66
N ILE A 97 -5.81 -16.00 8.45
CA ILE A 97 -6.54 -16.51 7.28
C ILE A 97 -6.69 -18.05 7.32
N GLY A 98 -5.96 -18.73 8.21
CA GLY A 98 -5.98 -20.19 8.30
C GLY A 98 -5.16 -20.90 7.22
N SER A 99 -4.26 -20.16 6.55
CA SER A 99 -3.32 -20.68 5.55
C SER A 99 -1.86 -20.56 6.04
N PRO A 100 -1.48 -21.26 7.14
CA PRO A 100 -0.15 -21.13 7.72
C PRO A 100 0.93 -21.69 6.80
N TYR A 101 2.13 -21.11 6.88
CA TYR A 101 3.32 -21.65 6.23
C TYR A 101 3.71 -22.97 6.88
N ARG A 102 3.92 -24.03 6.09
CA ARG A 102 4.33 -25.34 6.57
C ARG A 102 5.71 -25.68 6.02
N PHE A 103 6.61 -26.10 6.90
CA PHE A 103 7.92 -26.59 6.49
C PHE A 103 7.81 -28.04 6.05
N ASN A 104 8.12 -28.33 4.79
CA ASN A 104 8.16 -29.71 4.29
C ASN A 104 9.54 -30.32 4.53
N ALA A 105 9.74 -30.84 5.74
CA ALA A 105 11.00 -31.49 6.16
C ALA A 105 11.29 -32.82 5.44
N SER A 106 10.27 -33.45 4.85
CA SER A 106 10.38 -34.76 4.18
C SER A 106 10.54 -34.66 2.65
N GLY A 107 10.48 -33.44 2.09
CA GLY A 107 10.51 -33.17 0.64
C GLY A 107 11.67 -32.25 0.21
N SER A 108 11.39 -31.27 -0.66
CA SER A 108 12.36 -30.35 -1.30
C SER A 108 13.12 -29.41 -0.36
N GLY A 109 12.90 -29.49 0.96
CA GLY A 109 13.48 -28.55 1.94
C GLY A 109 12.93 -27.13 1.80
N GLN A 110 11.73 -26.97 1.24
CA GLN A 110 11.10 -25.69 0.96
C GLN A 110 9.90 -25.43 1.88
N TRP A 111 9.62 -24.15 2.09
CA TRP A 111 8.41 -23.69 2.76
C TRP A 111 7.26 -23.72 1.76
N GLU A 112 6.22 -24.48 2.07
CA GLU A 112 5.03 -24.63 1.24
C GLU A 112 3.80 -24.04 1.96
N GLY A 113 2.90 -23.44 1.18
CA GLY A 113 1.69 -22.78 1.68
C GLY A 113 1.80 -21.26 1.74
N GLY A 114 1.04 -20.66 2.66
CA GLY A 114 0.90 -19.22 2.78
C GLY A 114 -0.36 -18.66 2.11
N PRO A 115 -0.76 -17.43 2.48
CA PRO A 115 -1.90 -16.73 1.90
C PRO A 115 -1.70 -16.43 0.41
N GLY A 116 -2.78 -16.50 -0.36
CA GLY A 116 -2.74 -16.20 -1.79
C GLY A 116 -2.33 -14.75 -2.08
N LYS A 117 -1.66 -14.54 -3.22
CA LYS A 117 -1.15 -13.21 -3.66
C LYS A 117 -2.24 -12.13 -3.67
N ASP A 118 -3.46 -12.50 -4.03
CA ASP A 118 -4.61 -11.58 -4.04
C ASP A 118 -4.97 -11.11 -2.63
N SER A 119 -4.97 -12.03 -1.66
CA SER A 119 -5.25 -11.72 -0.26
C SER A 119 -4.15 -10.84 0.34
N LEU A 120 -2.89 -11.11 -0.03
CA LEU A 120 -1.75 -10.29 0.38
C LEU A 120 -1.88 -8.87 -0.16
N TYR A 121 -2.20 -8.73 -1.45
CA TYR A 121 -2.39 -7.45 -2.08
C TYR A 121 -3.52 -6.63 -1.45
N ILE A 122 -4.68 -7.25 -1.22
CA ILE A 122 -5.84 -6.60 -0.56
C ILE A 122 -5.47 -6.16 0.85
N THR A 123 -4.75 -7.01 1.59
CA THR A 123 -4.34 -6.73 2.97
C THR A 123 -3.33 -5.58 3.02
N SER A 124 -2.34 -5.56 2.11
CA SER A 124 -1.40 -4.44 1.98
C SER A 124 -2.10 -3.14 1.64
N LEU A 125 -3.06 -3.17 0.72
CA LEU A 125 -3.82 -1.99 0.34
C LEU A 125 -4.70 -1.48 1.49
N TYR A 126 -5.31 -2.39 2.24
CA TYR A 126 -6.06 -2.06 3.45
C TYR A 126 -5.16 -1.41 4.51
N PHE A 127 -3.97 -1.97 4.79
CA PHE A 127 -3.01 -1.38 5.73
C PHE A 127 -2.61 0.03 5.29
N THR A 128 -2.20 0.19 4.04
CA THR A 128 -1.79 1.48 3.50
C THR A 128 -2.93 2.51 3.50
N MET A 129 -4.15 2.14 3.09
CA MET A 129 -5.28 3.07 3.12
C MET A 129 -5.58 3.51 4.56
N THR A 130 -5.67 2.56 5.49
CA THR A 130 -6.01 2.86 6.89
C THR A 130 -4.93 3.66 7.61
N SER A 131 -3.65 3.50 7.24
CA SER A 131 -2.55 4.34 7.73
C SER A 131 -2.57 5.74 7.09
N LEU A 132 -2.86 5.85 5.79
CA LEU A 132 -2.91 7.14 5.09
C LEU A 132 -4.08 7.99 5.58
N THR A 133 -5.26 7.39 5.78
CA THR A 133 -6.44 8.04 6.37
C THR A 133 -6.36 8.13 7.90
N THR A 134 -5.21 7.81 8.49
CA THR A 134 -4.95 7.88 9.94
C THR A 134 -5.94 7.13 10.85
N ILE A 135 -6.71 6.17 10.32
CA ILE A 135 -7.66 5.36 11.10
C ILE A 135 -6.91 4.34 11.96
N GLY A 136 -5.90 3.68 11.37
CA GLY A 136 -4.95 2.85 12.10
C GLY A 136 -5.58 1.74 12.98
N PHE A 137 -6.43 0.87 12.41
CA PHE A 137 -7.10 -0.21 13.15
C PHE A 137 -6.17 -1.17 13.93
N GLY A 138 -4.88 -1.24 13.58
CA GLY A 138 -3.89 -2.03 14.30
C GLY A 138 -4.01 -3.56 14.14
N ASN A 139 -4.89 -4.04 13.23
CA ASN A 139 -5.00 -5.46 12.90
C ASN A 139 -3.78 -6.01 12.15
N ILE A 140 -2.99 -5.13 11.54
CA ILE A 140 -1.70 -5.42 10.93
C ILE A 140 -0.73 -4.41 11.51
N ALA A 141 0.35 -4.88 12.14
CA ALA A 141 1.31 -4.04 12.82
C ALA A 141 2.73 -4.34 12.32
N PRO A 142 3.56 -3.30 12.11
CA PRO A 142 4.97 -3.47 11.81
C PRO A 142 5.71 -4.02 13.03
N THR A 143 6.34 -5.18 12.89
CA THR A 143 7.11 -5.83 13.96
C THR A 143 8.60 -5.74 13.71
N THR A 144 9.01 -5.77 12.45
CA THR A 144 10.41 -5.69 12.03
C THR A 144 10.87 -4.23 11.91
N ASP A 145 12.18 -4.02 11.96
CA ASP A 145 12.74 -2.65 11.87
C ASP A 145 12.51 -2.04 10.48
N GLY A 146 12.51 -2.85 9.43
CA GLY A 146 12.17 -2.42 8.06
C GLY A 146 10.70 -1.98 7.95
N GLU A 147 9.79 -2.80 8.48
CA GLU A 147 8.35 -2.50 8.52
C GLU A 147 8.06 -1.22 9.35
N LYS A 148 8.76 -1.03 10.47
CA LYS A 148 8.60 0.17 11.34
C LYS A 148 9.06 1.45 10.63
N ILE A 149 10.23 1.44 10.00
CA ILE A 149 10.76 2.60 9.26
C ILE A 149 9.80 2.96 8.12
N PHE A 150 9.31 1.96 7.39
CA PHE A 150 8.34 2.18 6.32
C PHE A 150 7.02 2.75 6.86
N SER A 151 6.54 2.25 7.99
CA SER A 151 5.31 2.75 8.63
C SER A 151 5.42 4.22 9.04
N VAL A 152 6.55 4.63 9.63
CA VAL A 152 6.81 6.05 9.94
C VAL A 152 6.81 6.90 8.67
N ALA A 153 7.44 6.43 7.58
CA ALA A 153 7.43 7.14 6.32
C ALA A 153 6.02 7.28 5.73
N MET A 154 5.18 6.24 5.81
CA MET A 154 3.79 6.30 5.37
C MET A 154 2.96 7.29 6.19
N MET A 155 3.13 7.34 7.50
CA MET A 155 2.42 8.29 8.36
C MET A 155 2.76 9.74 7.99
N MET A 156 4.02 10.04 7.68
CA MET A 156 4.42 11.36 7.17
C MET A 156 3.72 11.71 5.86
N VAL A 157 3.61 10.77 4.93
CA VAL A 157 2.88 10.99 3.65
C VAL A 157 1.39 11.21 3.90
N GLY A 158 0.77 10.43 4.79
CA GLY A 158 -0.64 10.57 5.18
C GLY A 158 -0.97 11.97 5.69
N CYS A 159 -0.20 12.50 6.63
CA CYS A 159 -0.40 13.86 7.15
C CYS A 159 -0.38 14.94 6.05
N ASN A 160 0.50 14.78 5.05
CA ASN A 160 0.58 15.72 3.93
C ASN A 160 -0.62 15.61 2.97
N THR A 161 -1.14 14.40 2.74
CA THR A 161 -2.33 14.19 1.91
C THR A 161 -3.59 14.73 2.58
N GLU A 162 -3.75 14.48 3.88
CA GLU A 162 -4.90 14.99 4.65
C GLU A 162 -4.90 16.52 4.73
N ALA A 163 -3.75 17.13 4.97
CA ALA A 163 -3.62 18.59 4.95
C ALA A 163 -3.95 19.19 3.57
N SER A 164 -3.52 18.54 2.48
CA SER A 164 -3.82 19.00 1.11
C SER A 164 -5.30 18.93 0.78
N PHE A 165 -6.00 17.90 1.29
CA PHE A 165 -7.44 17.73 1.14
C PHE A 165 -8.19 18.81 1.93
N MET A 166 -7.83 19.04 3.20
CA MET A 166 -8.39 20.08 4.07
C MET A 166 -8.32 21.49 3.46
N ILE A 167 -7.20 21.83 2.78
CA ILE A 167 -7.01 23.17 2.18
C ILE A 167 -7.95 23.40 0.98
N HIS A 168 -8.25 22.36 0.20
CA HIS A 168 -9.04 22.48 -1.04
C HIS A 168 -10.53 22.26 -0.82
N VAL A 169 -10.90 21.61 0.28
CA VAL A 169 -12.29 21.41 0.66
C VAL A 169 -12.69 22.57 1.57
N PRO A 170 -13.46 23.58 1.07
CA PRO A 170 -13.95 24.63 1.94
C PRO A 170 -14.77 24.00 3.06
N HIS A 171 -14.64 24.50 4.30
CA HIS A 171 -15.52 24.14 5.41
C HIS A 171 -16.96 24.45 4.99
N GLY A 172 -17.60 23.46 4.36
CA GLY A 172 -18.99 23.52 3.95
C GLY A 172 -19.87 23.54 5.18
N PRO A 173 -21.17 23.83 5.02
CA PRO A 173 -22.11 23.76 6.12
C PRO A 173 -22.06 22.36 6.77
N PRO A 174 -22.26 22.28 8.10
CA PRO A 174 -22.31 21.00 8.81
C PRO A 174 -23.33 20.07 8.14
N GLY A 175 -22.91 18.83 7.83
CA GLY A 175 -23.71 17.82 7.13
C GLY A 175 -23.38 17.58 5.65
N SER A 176 -22.39 18.29 5.10
CA SER A 176 -21.83 17.97 3.77
C SER A 176 -20.95 16.70 3.81
N PHE A 177 -20.84 15.99 2.69
CA PHE A 177 -20.01 14.76 2.60
C PHE A 177 -18.55 15.01 3.05
N ALA A 178 -18.04 16.19 2.74
CA ALA A 178 -16.76 16.72 3.19
C ALA A 178 -16.65 16.88 4.72
N TRP A 179 -17.70 17.40 5.37
CA TRP A 179 -17.78 17.52 6.82
C TRP A 179 -17.83 16.15 7.51
N GLY A 180 -18.57 15.19 6.92
CA GLY A 180 -18.62 13.81 7.42
C GLY A 180 -17.27 13.09 7.33
N LEU A 181 -16.51 13.31 6.24
CA LEU A 181 -15.13 12.84 6.10
C LEU A 181 -14.20 13.50 7.13
N LEU A 182 -14.36 14.80 7.36
CA LEU A 182 -13.55 15.53 8.34
C LEU A 182 -13.79 15.05 9.77
N GLU A 183 -15.05 14.86 10.16
CA GLU A 183 -15.43 14.32 11.47
C GLU A 183 -14.91 12.88 11.64
N LEU A 184 -15.04 12.02 10.62
CA LEU A 184 -14.51 10.66 10.69
C LEU A 184 -12.98 10.62 10.85
N LEU A 185 -12.26 11.54 10.20
CA LEU A 185 -10.80 11.63 10.27
C LEU A 185 -10.30 12.29 11.58
N CYS A 186 -11.01 13.30 12.11
CA CYS A 186 -10.64 14.01 13.33
C CYS A 186 -11.09 13.31 14.62
N PHE A 187 -12.22 12.58 14.64
CA PHE A 187 -12.80 12.03 15.87
C PHE A 187 -12.20 10.67 16.29
N GLN A 188 -11.23 10.14 15.53
CA GLN A 188 -10.53 8.90 15.85
C GLN A 188 -9.07 9.10 16.34
N ALA A 189 -8.63 10.35 16.52
CA ALA A 189 -7.36 10.71 17.20
C ALA A 189 -7.63 11.28 18.60
#